data_AF-A0A6A0A0Q7-F1
#
_entry.id   AF-A0A6A0A0Q7-F1
#
_cell.length_a   1.000
_cell.length_b   1.000
_cell.length_c   1.000
_cell.angle_alpha   90.00
_cell.angle_beta   90.00
_cell.angle_gamma   90.00
#
_symmetry.space_group_name_H-M   'P 1'
#
loop_
_entity.id
_entity.type
_entity.pdbx_description
1 polymer ?
#
loop_
_entity_poly.entity_id
_entity_poly.type
_entity_poly.pdbx_seq_one_letter_code
_entity_poly.pdbx_strand_id
1 'polypeptide(L)'
;SSKQGLAAVEGEDASPLSTSSTDILGAGCDDDSKQPGLVSDKPKSRRTPAWCDRVLWYSSRADLHQLAYQRGELTASDHKPVSAAFLLKARQYDRATVMAMLDEARRAVDMQRALARPK
;
A
#
# COMPACT_ATOMS: atom_id res chain seq x y z
N SER A 1 -27.20 2.73 -34.96
CA SER A 1 -27.87 2.45 -33.66
C SER A 1 -27.53 1.04 -33.25
N SER A 2 -26.92 0.76 -32.11
CA SER A 2 -27.03 1.46 -30.83
C SER A 2 -25.71 1.39 -30.08
N LYS A 3 -25.24 2.55 -29.58
CA LYS A 3 -24.27 2.60 -28.48
C LYS A 3 -25.09 2.50 -27.20
N GLN A 4 -24.78 1.55 -26.32
CA GLN A 4 -25.25 1.59 -24.94
C GLN A 4 -24.05 1.90 -24.05
N GLY A 5 -24.19 2.99 -23.31
CA GLY A 5 -23.18 3.57 -22.44
C GLY A 5 -23.03 2.78 -21.15
N LEU A 6 -21.79 2.76 -20.65
CA LEU A 6 -21.43 2.23 -19.35
C LEU A 6 -21.53 3.37 -18.34
N ALA A 7 -22.46 3.26 -17.39
CA ALA A 7 -22.65 4.22 -16.32
C ALA A 7 -21.53 4.07 -15.26
N ALA A 8 -20.97 5.21 -14.86
CA ALA A 8 -20.12 5.32 -13.69
C ALA A 8 -20.98 5.19 -12.42
N VAL A 9 -20.59 4.31 -11.50
CA VAL A 9 -21.10 4.31 -10.13
C VAL A 9 -20.13 5.15 -9.31
N GLU A 10 -20.59 6.35 -8.98
CA GLU A 10 -19.99 7.21 -7.97
C GLU A 10 -20.47 6.72 -6.59
N GLY A 11 -19.54 6.57 -5.66
CA GLY A 11 -19.79 6.29 -4.25
C GLY A 11 -18.95 7.24 -3.42
N GLU A 12 -19.44 8.47 -3.27
CA GLU A 12 -18.90 9.45 -2.34
C GLU A 12 -19.77 9.47 -1.09
N ASP A 13 -19.26 8.94 0.03
CA ASP A 13 -19.88 9.11 1.35
C ASP A 13 -18.82 9.63 2.33
N ALA A 14 -18.59 10.94 2.28
CA ALA A 14 -17.87 11.68 3.31
C ALA A 14 -18.82 12.70 3.94
N SER A 15 -19.26 12.42 5.18
CA SER A 15 -20.13 13.31 5.95
C SER A 15 -19.48 14.68 6.24
N PRO A 16 -20.20 15.81 6.11
CA PRO A 16 -19.62 17.14 6.32
C PRO A 16 -19.55 17.51 7.80
N LEU A 17 -18.36 17.87 8.28
CA LEU A 17 -18.17 18.51 9.58
C LEU A 17 -18.47 20.02 9.48
N SER A 18 -19.40 20.46 10.32
CA SER A 18 -19.79 21.85 10.59
C SER A 18 -18.58 22.75 10.89
N THR A 19 -18.43 23.85 10.14
CA THR A 19 -17.52 24.95 10.47
C THR A 19 -18.30 26.06 11.17
N SER A 20 -17.97 26.32 12.44
CA SER A 20 -18.40 27.53 13.14
C SER A 20 -17.28 28.57 13.09
N SER A 21 -17.57 29.64 12.37
CA SER A 21 -16.85 30.91 12.29
C SER A 21 -16.81 31.61 13.65
N THR A 22 -15.66 32.21 14.03
CA THR A 22 -15.52 33.51 14.74
C THR A 22 -14.04 33.86 14.97
N ASP A 23 -13.58 34.96 14.35
CA ASP A 23 -12.71 36.08 14.81
C ASP A 23 -11.40 35.77 15.59
N ILE A 24 -10.25 36.43 15.32
CA ILE A 24 -9.93 37.85 15.61
C ILE A 24 -8.77 38.36 14.72
N LEU A 25 -8.89 39.60 14.24
CA LEU A 25 -7.85 40.43 13.60
C LEU A 25 -7.06 41.28 14.61
N GLY A 26 -5.81 41.61 14.29
CA GLY A 26 -5.01 42.72 14.86
C GLY A 26 -4.06 42.31 15.99
N ALA A 27 -2.87 42.86 16.20
CA ALA A 27 -2.13 44.01 15.66
C ALA A 27 -0.62 43.73 15.93
N GLY A 28 0.32 44.27 15.15
CA GLY A 28 1.03 45.51 15.54
C GLY A 28 2.54 45.25 15.52
N CYS A 29 3.27 46.10 14.80
CA CYS A 29 4.72 46.12 14.75
C CYS A 29 5.22 47.04 15.86
N ASP A 30 6.12 46.56 16.72
CA ASP A 30 6.95 47.44 17.56
C ASP A 30 8.38 46.87 17.63
N ASP A 31 9.31 47.81 17.47
CA ASP A 31 10.76 47.69 17.33
C ASP A 31 11.48 47.51 18.69
N ASP A 32 12.76 47.15 18.59
CA ASP A 32 13.87 47.43 19.52
C ASP A 32 14.44 46.28 20.39
N SER A 33 15.77 46.18 20.31
CA SER A 33 16.73 45.60 21.27
C SER A 33 17.14 44.11 21.18
N LYS A 34 18.45 43.91 21.00
CA LYS A 34 19.18 42.67 20.71
C LYS A 34 19.53 41.84 21.96
N GLN A 35 18.91 40.64 22.04
CA GLN A 35 19.38 39.31 22.51
C GLN A 35 20.07 39.16 23.89
N PRO A 36 19.60 38.20 24.71
CA PRO A 36 20.43 36.99 24.89
C PRO A 36 19.64 35.67 24.86
N GLY A 37 20.15 34.69 24.13
CA GLY A 37 20.02 33.26 24.47
C GLY A 37 18.63 32.63 24.32
N LEU A 38 17.93 32.84 23.20
CA LEU A 38 16.68 32.16 22.95
C LEU A 38 16.94 30.82 22.25
N VAL A 39 16.66 29.74 22.98
CA VAL A 39 16.34 28.42 22.44
C VAL A 39 15.56 28.58 21.14
N SER A 40 15.84 27.76 20.13
CA SER A 40 15.08 27.78 18.88
C SER A 40 13.67 27.24 19.12
N ASP A 41 12.83 28.01 19.82
CA ASP A 41 11.38 27.88 19.91
C ASP A 41 10.78 28.44 18.62
N LYS A 42 11.29 27.97 17.47
CA LYS A 42 10.50 28.03 16.25
C LYS A 42 9.31 27.10 16.50
N PRO A 43 8.05 27.55 16.34
CA PRO A 43 6.93 26.63 16.39
C PRO A 43 7.21 25.54 15.34
N LYS A 44 7.40 24.30 15.78
CA LYS A 44 7.50 23.16 14.86
C LYS A 44 6.24 23.23 14.00
N SER A 45 6.41 23.43 12.69
CA SER A 45 5.29 23.47 11.78
C SER A 45 4.47 22.21 12.00
N ARG A 46 3.24 22.38 12.46
CA ARG A 46 2.36 21.25 12.72
C ARG A 46 2.02 20.66 11.36
N ARG A 47 2.49 19.44 11.08
CA ARG A 47 2.18 18.77 9.82
C ARG A 47 0.67 18.59 9.72
N THR A 48 0.11 18.87 8.55
CA THR A 48 -1.29 18.57 8.24
C THR A 48 -1.50 17.05 8.39
N PRO A 49 -2.58 16.61 9.08
CA PRO A 49 -2.88 15.18 9.18
C PRO A 49 -2.95 14.55 7.78
N ALA A 50 -2.32 13.39 7.62
CA ALA A 50 -2.26 12.68 6.36
C ALA A 50 -2.25 11.16 6.59
N TRP A 51 -2.78 10.41 5.64
CA TRP A 51 -2.69 8.95 5.59
C TRP A 51 -1.49 8.53 4.74
N CYS A 52 -0.30 8.74 5.30
CA CYS A 52 0.96 8.50 4.60
C CYS A 52 1.26 7.00 4.42
N ASP A 53 0.87 6.17 5.39
CA ASP A 53 1.18 4.74 5.42
C ASP A 53 0.01 3.95 4.82
N ARG A 54 0.27 3.27 3.68
CA ARG A 54 -0.76 2.59 2.89
C ARG A 54 -0.31 1.21 2.44
N VAL A 55 -1.22 0.25 2.50
CA VAL A 55 -1.04 -1.08 1.91
C VAL A 55 -1.94 -1.20 0.69
N LEU A 56 -1.34 -1.23 -0.50
CA LEU A 56 -2.03 -1.38 -1.77
C LEU A 56 -1.78 -2.78 -2.33
N TRP A 57 -2.77 -3.34 -3.02
CA TRP A 57 -2.64 -4.61 -3.70
C TRP A 57 -3.39 -4.58 -5.03
N TYR A 58 -2.94 -5.42 -5.96
CA TYR A 58 -3.63 -5.67 -7.21
C TYR A 58 -3.50 -7.17 -7.52
N SER A 59 -4.58 -7.75 -8.03
CA SER A 59 -4.57 -9.12 -8.53
C SER A 59 -5.33 -9.16 -9.83
N SER A 60 -4.72 -9.73 -10.87
CA SER A 60 -5.39 -10.02 -12.14
C SER A 60 -6.35 -11.21 -12.05
N ARG A 61 -6.28 -11.97 -10.96
CA ARG A 61 -7.06 -13.19 -10.71
C ARG A 61 -7.87 -13.04 -9.42
N ALA A 62 -9.00 -13.75 -9.31
CA ALA A 62 -9.84 -13.77 -8.12
C ALA A 62 -9.27 -14.60 -6.95
N ASP A 63 -7.94 -14.65 -6.82
CA ASP A 63 -7.23 -15.50 -5.85
C ASP A 63 -6.79 -14.72 -4.59
N LEU A 64 -7.07 -13.41 -4.49
CA LEU A 64 -6.67 -12.54 -3.39
C LEU A 64 -7.86 -11.73 -2.86
N HIS A 65 -8.17 -11.89 -1.57
CA HIS A 65 -9.24 -11.17 -0.89
C HIS A 65 -8.72 -10.46 0.36
N GLN A 66 -9.04 -9.18 0.53
CA GLN A 66 -8.72 -8.46 1.75
C GLN A 66 -9.73 -8.83 2.85
N LEU A 67 -9.22 -9.23 4.02
CA LEU A 67 -10.01 -9.56 5.21
C LEU A 67 -10.08 -8.39 6.19
N ALA A 68 -8.99 -7.63 6.31
CA ALA A 68 -8.93 -6.48 7.22
C ALA A 68 -7.96 -5.42 6.70
N TYR A 69 -8.24 -4.17 7.06
CA TYR A 69 -7.34 -3.03 6.94
C TYR A 69 -7.47 -2.21 8.22
N GLN A 70 -6.41 -2.10 9.00
CA GLN A 70 -6.47 -1.58 10.36
C GLN A 70 -5.32 -0.63 10.65
N ARG A 71 -5.59 0.32 11.53
CA ARG A 71 -4.60 1.21 12.15
C ARG A 71 -4.40 0.78 13.60
N GLY A 72 -3.17 0.47 13.98
CA GLY A 72 -2.82 0.18 15.37
C GLY A 72 -2.58 1.46 16.18
N GLU A 73 -2.61 1.33 17.51
CA GLU A 73 -2.53 2.48 18.43
C GLU A 73 -1.15 2.71 19.05
N LEU A 74 -0.14 1.91 18.71
CA LEU A 74 1.23 2.07 19.20
C LEU A 74 1.77 3.50 18.93
N THR A 75 2.37 4.12 19.94
CA THR A 75 2.86 5.52 19.90
C THR A 75 4.39 5.62 19.99
N ALA A 76 5.12 4.55 19.65
CA ALA A 76 6.58 4.55 19.68
C ALA A 76 7.21 5.46 18.61
N SER A 77 6.44 5.83 17.57
CA SER A 77 6.79 6.77 16.52
C SER A 77 5.65 7.78 16.35
N ASP A 78 5.95 8.90 15.68
CA ASP A 78 5.01 9.88 15.16
C ASP A 78 4.05 9.33 14.09
N HIS A 79 4.29 8.12 13.58
CA HIS A 79 3.39 7.36 12.73
C HIS A 79 2.67 6.26 13.51
N LYS A 80 1.40 6.03 13.16
CA LYS A 80 0.61 4.91 13.70
C LYS A 80 0.76 3.71 12.76
N PRO A 81 1.04 2.49 13.27
CA PRO A 81 1.24 1.33 12.41
C PRO A 81 -0.04 1.00 11.63
N VAL A 82 0.11 0.59 10.37
CA VAL A 82 -0.97 0.16 9.49
C VAL A 82 -0.77 -1.32 9.15
N SER A 83 -1.83 -2.12 9.23
CA SER A 83 -1.82 -3.54 8.89
C SER A 83 -2.97 -3.87 7.94
N ALA A 84 -2.76 -4.88 7.11
CA ALA A 84 -3.80 -5.45 6.27
C ALA A 84 -3.70 -6.98 6.28
N ALA A 85 -4.83 -7.65 6.40
CA ALA A 85 -4.92 -9.10 6.36
C ALA A 85 -5.55 -9.54 5.04
N PHE A 86 -5.02 -10.61 4.45
CA PHE A 86 -5.49 -11.14 3.16
C PHE A 86 -5.67 -12.65 3.21
N LEU A 87 -6.69 -13.13 2.53
CA LEU A 87 -6.85 -14.51 2.13
C LEU A 87 -6.31 -14.67 0.70
N LEU A 88 -5.30 -15.52 0.53
CA LEU A 88 -4.68 -15.81 -0.77
C LEU A 88 -4.78 -17.30 -1.10
N LYS A 89 -5.23 -17.62 -2.31
CA LYS A 89 -5.13 -18.96 -2.87
C LYS A 89 -3.75 -19.18 -3.51
N ALA A 90 -2.95 -20.07 -2.92
CA ALA A 90 -1.63 -20.44 -3.44
C ALA A 90 -1.62 -21.86 -4.03
N ARG A 91 -0.72 -22.10 -4.98
CA ARG A 91 -0.41 -23.45 -5.47
C ARG A 91 0.73 -24.02 -4.64
N GLN A 92 0.56 -25.22 -4.13
CA GLN A 92 1.62 -26.00 -3.52
C GLN A 92 2.01 -27.13 -4.48
N TYR A 93 3.31 -27.31 -4.65
CA TYR A 93 3.85 -28.40 -5.46
C TYR A 93 4.63 -29.34 -4.55
N ASP A 94 4.35 -30.63 -4.65
CA ASP A 94 5.14 -31.64 -3.96
C ASP A 94 6.52 -31.77 -4.65
N ARG A 95 7.58 -31.59 -3.85
CA ARG A 95 8.94 -31.60 -4.36
C ARG A 95 9.31 -32.95 -4.95
N ALA A 96 8.88 -34.05 -4.34
CA ALA A 96 9.22 -35.39 -4.84
C ALA A 96 8.59 -35.62 -6.21
N THR A 97 7.32 -35.27 -6.36
CA THR A 97 6.60 -35.34 -7.64
C THR A 97 7.25 -34.47 -8.71
N VAL A 98 7.58 -33.22 -8.39
CA VAL A 98 8.23 -32.32 -9.36
C VAL A 98 9.60 -32.86 -9.78
N MET A 99 10.41 -33.35 -8.84
CA MET A 99 11.72 -33.92 -9.16
C MET A 99 11.60 -35.18 -10.01
N ALA A 100 10.66 -36.07 -9.71
CA ALA A 100 10.43 -37.27 -10.52
C ALA A 100 10.01 -36.92 -11.96
N MET A 101 9.14 -35.92 -12.14
CA MET A 101 8.75 -35.42 -13.46
C MET A 101 9.94 -34.82 -14.22
N LEU A 102 10.81 -34.06 -13.53
CA LEU A 102 12.01 -33.49 -14.13
C LEU A 102 13.02 -34.57 -14.55
N ASP A 103 13.24 -35.58 -13.71
CA ASP A 103 14.14 -36.68 -14.00
C ASP A 103 13.64 -37.49 -15.21
N GLU A 104 12.34 -37.75 -15.28
CA GLU A 104 11.74 -38.40 -16.43
C GLU A 104 11.91 -37.58 -17.72
N ALA A 105 11.59 -36.28 -17.67
CA ALA A 105 11.78 -35.39 -18.80
C ALA A 105 13.25 -35.35 -19.25
N ARG A 106 14.21 -35.38 -18.31
CA ARG A 106 15.64 -35.41 -18.62
C ARG A 106 16.04 -36.70 -19.32
N ARG A 107 15.59 -37.85 -18.83
CA ARG A 107 15.85 -39.16 -19.45
C ARG A 107 15.31 -39.23 -20.88
N ALA A 108 14.11 -38.72 -21.11
CA ALA A 108 13.51 -38.69 -22.44
C ALA A 108 14.35 -37.86 -23.43
N VAL A 109 14.82 -36.67 -23.02
CA VAL A 109 15.70 -35.83 -23.84
C VAL A 109 17.02 -36.53 -24.15
N ASP A 110 17.62 -37.20 -23.17
CA ASP A 110 18.89 -37.91 -23.36
C ASP A 110 18.73 -39.11 -24.31
N MET A 111 17.60 -39.83 -24.27
CA MET A 111 17.26 -40.88 -25.24
C MET A 111 17.11 -40.32 -26.67
N GLN A 112 16.41 -39.20 -26.83
CA GLN A 112 16.24 -38.55 -28.14
C GLN A 112 17.58 -38.12 -28.73
N ARG A 113 18.48 -37.57 -27.90
CA ARG A 113 19.84 -37.20 -28.32
C ARG A 113 20.67 -38.40 -28.76
N ALA A 114 20.54 -39.53 -28.05
CA ALA A 114 21.23 -40.77 -28.42
C ALA A 114 20.78 -41.29 -29.79
N LEU A 115 19.48 -41.24 -30.07
CA LEU A 115 18.91 -41.63 -31.38
C LEU A 115 19.30 -40.68 -32.50
N ALA A 116 19.42 -39.38 -32.21
CA ALA A 116 19.79 -38.35 -33.18
C ALA A 116 21.31 -38.30 -33.48
N ARG A 117 22.14 -39.11 -32.80
CA ARG A 117 23.57 -39.14 -33.04
C ARG A 117 23.86 -39.87 -34.37
N PRO A 118 24.51 -39.22 -35.35
CA PRO A 118 24.86 -39.88 -36.61
C PRO A 118 25.86 -41.01 -36.35
N LYS A 119 25.76 -42.08 -37.14
CA LYS A 119 26.65 -43.25 -37.09
C LYS A 119 28.01 -42.96 -37.68
#